data_AF-A0A2H0X918-F1
#
_entry.id   AF-A0A2H0X918-F1
#
_cell.length_a   1.000
_cell.length_b   1.000
_cell.length_c   1.000
_cell.angle_alpha   90.00
_cell.angle_beta   90.00
_cell.angle_gamma   90.00
#
_symmetry.space_group_name_H-M   'P 1'
#
loop_
_entity.id
_entity.type
_entity.pdbx_description
1 polymer ?
#
loop_
_entity_poly.entity_id
_entity_poly.type
_entity_poly.pdbx_seq_one_letter_code
_entity_poly.pdbx_strand_id
1 'polypeptide(L)'
;MFRLEVYWFLFLPMVSKTLVKLIDEAVIPAVALVSAKVLGSILVAEYLNLNWEMSKTGLVFSSSDEFIAANSYSSLIMFGFVVLGLAWVVVRARSLHETHVTPRLSARLASLRMLPLVQDTKTIYSSAFVWL
;
A
#
# COMPACT_ATOMS: atom_id res chain seq x y z
N MET A 1 24.28 41.17 7.33
CA MET A 1 23.25 40.69 6.40
C MET A 1 23.93 39.75 5.41
N PHE A 2 24.05 38.44 5.71
CA PHE A 2 24.43 37.34 4.77
C PHE A 2 24.63 36.06 5.60
N ARG A 3 23.55 35.31 5.90
CA ARG A 3 23.66 33.95 6.48
C ARG A 3 22.36 33.12 6.37
N LEU A 4 21.68 33.15 5.22
CA LEU A 4 20.47 32.34 4.98
C LEU A 4 20.49 31.47 3.71
N GLU A 5 21.50 31.57 2.83
CA GLU A 5 21.48 30.88 1.53
C GLU A 5 22.06 29.46 1.53
N VAL A 6 22.78 29.05 2.58
CA VAL A 6 23.48 27.74 2.59
C VAL A 6 22.55 26.56 2.89
N TYR A 7 21.38 26.79 3.48
CA TYR A 7 20.45 25.71 3.82
C TYR A 7 19.67 25.15 2.63
N TRP A 8 19.47 25.93 1.56
CA TRP A 8 18.70 25.50 0.39
C TRP A 8 19.46 24.49 -0.49
N PHE A 9 20.78 24.62 -0.59
CA PHE A 9 21.59 23.75 -1.46
C PHE A 9 21.80 22.33 -0.91
N LEU A 10 21.73 22.14 0.41
CA LEU A 10 21.79 20.81 1.04
C LEU A 10 20.44 20.06 1.00
N PHE A 11 19.33 20.78 0.80
CA PHE A 11 17.98 20.21 0.83
C PHE A 11 17.66 19.40 -0.44
N LEU A 12 18.05 19.91 -1.62
CA LEU A 12 17.77 19.29 -2.93
C LEU A 12 18.30 17.85 -3.10
N PRO A 13 19.56 17.50 -2.74
CA PRO A 13 20.04 16.12 -2.89
C PRO A 13 19.41 15.13 -1.90
N MET A 14 18.97 15.59 -0.71
CA MET A 14 18.28 14.74 0.27
C MET A 14 16.82 14.46 -0.08
N VAL A 15 16.12 15.43 -0.68
CA VAL A 15 14.74 15.26 -1.19
C VAL A 15 14.69 14.19 -2.28
N SER A 16 15.65 14.19 -3.21
CA SER A 16 15.71 13.18 -4.28
C SER A 16 15.75 11.75 -3.74
N LYS A 17 16.60 11.44 -2.76
CA LYS A 17 16.71 10.09 -2.20
C LYS A 17 15.47 9.64 -1.43
N THR A 18 14.83 10.55 -0.71
CA THR A 18 13.61 10.24 0.04
C THR A 18 12.43 10.04 -0.90
N LEU A 19 12.31 10.88 -1.93
CA LEU A 19 11.25 10.77 -2.93
C LEU A 19 11.36 9.47 -3.73
N VAL A 20 12.56 9.09 -4.16
CA VAL A 20 12.79 7.80 -4.85
C VAL A 20 12.38 6.64 -3.94
N LYS A 21 12.76 6.67 -2.65
CA LYS A 21 12.37 5.62 -1.70
C LYS A 21 10.84 5.54 -1.50
N LEU A 22 10.14 6.67 -1.48
CA LEU A 22 8.67 6.69 -1.39
C LEU A 22 8.01 6.12 -2.65
N ILE A 23 8.55 6.42 -3.83
CA ILE A 23 8.08 5.86 -5.09
C ILE A 23 8.25 4.33 -5.09
N ASP A 24 9.43 3.83 -4.68
CA ASP A 24 9.69 2.39 -4.60
C ASP A 24 8.73 1.69 -3.62
N GLU A 25 8.48 2.30 -2.46
CA GLU A 25 7.55 1.77 -1.45
C GLU A 25 6.09 1.82 -1.94
N ALA A 26 5.73 2.80 -2.78
CA ALA A 26 4.38 2.97 -3.35
C ALA A 26 3.98 1.94 -4.39
N VAL A 27 4.95 1.21 -4.97
CA VAL A 27 4.65 0.16 -5.94
C VAL A 27 3.77 -0.93 -5.34
N ILE A 28 4.07 -1.37 -4.11
CA ILE A 28 3.33 -2.48 -3.47
C ILE A 28 1.86 -2.11 -3.22
N PRO A 29 1.54 -0.97 -2.58
CA PRO A 29 0.15 -0.57 -2.37
C PRO A 29 -0.57 -0.30 -3.69
N ALA A 30 0.07 0.34 -4.67
CA ALA A 30 -0.54 0.59 -5.96
C ALA A 30 -0.96 -0.70 -6.68
N VAL A 31 -0.06 -1.69 -6.75
CA VAL A 31 -0.37 -2.99 -7.36
C VAL A 31 -1.48 -3.72 -6.59
N ALA A 32 -1.44 -3.70 -5.26
CA ALA A 32 -2.46 -4.32 -4.42
C ALA A 32 -3.85 -3.70 -4.64
N LEU A 33 -3.96 -2.36 -4.66
CA LEU A 33 -5.22 -1.65 -4.83
C LEU A 33 -5.80 -1.82 -6.24
N VAL A 34 -4.97 -1.72 -7.28
CA VAL A 34 -5.41 -1.96 -8.66
C VAL A 34 -5.90 -3.40 -8.82
N SER A 35 -5.15 -4.38 -8.28
CA SER A 35 -5.55 -5.79 -8.34
C SER A 35 -6.85 -6.03 -7.59
N ALA A 36 -6.99 -5.46 -6.38
CA ALA A 36 -8.22 -5.54 -5.59
C ALA A 36 -9.42 -4.92 -6.32
N LYS A 37 -9.20 -3.81 -7.03
CA LYS A 37 -10.27 -3.15 -7.79
C LYS A 37 -10.71 -3.98 -8.99
N VAL A 38 -9.77 -4.47 -9.80
CA VAL A 38 -10.08 -5.27 -11.00
C VAL A 38 -10.72 -6.61 -10.61
N LEU A 39 -10.09 -7.35 -9.71
CA LEU A 39 -10.62 -8.63 -9.23
C LEU A 39 -11.93 -8.45 -8.47
N GLY A 40 -12.02 -7.41 -7.63
CA GLY A 40 -13.24 -7.08 -6.91
C GLY A 40 -14.41 -6.76 -7.85
N SER A 41 -14.15 -6.08 -8.97
CA SER A 41 -15.19 -5.78 -9.96
C SER A 41 -15.74 -7.04 -10.61
N ILE A 42 -14.85 -7.98 -10.98
CA ILE A 42 -15.23 -9.27 -11.55
C ILE A 42 -15.98 -10.12 -10.51
N LEU A 43 -15.44 -10.24 -9.30
CA LEU A 43 -16.05 -11.04 -8.22
C LEU A 43 -17.45 -10.53 -7.84
N VAL A 44 -17.64 -9.22 -7.77
CA VAL A 44 -18.96 -8.63 -7.47
C VAL A 44 -19.93 -8.86 -8.63
N ALA A 45 -19.48 -8.71 -9.88
CA ALA A 45 -20.33 -8.92 -11.04
C ALA A 45 -20.87 -10.36 -11.09
N GLU A 46 -20.00 -11.35 -10.82
CA GLU A 46 -20.40 -12.75 -10.71
C GLU A 46 -21.31 -13.00 -9.50
N TYR A 47 -20.96 -12.47 -8.32
CA TYR A 47 -21.73 -12.69 -7.09
C TYR A 47 -23.16 -12.14 -7.17
N LEU A 48 -23.34 -10.99 -7.82
CA LEU A 48 -24.64 -10.34 -7.98
C LEU A 48 -25.36 -10.75 -9.27
N ASN A 49 -24.78 -11.65 -10.09
CA ASN A 49 -25.30 -12.05 -11.39
C ASN A 49 -25.62 -10.86 -12.32
N LEU A 50 -24.70 -9.89 -12.39
CA LEU A 50 -24.86 -8.70 -13.25
C LEU A 50 -24.64 -9.07 -14.71
N ASN A 51 -25.29 -8.37 -15.64
CA ASN A 51 -25.08 -8.57 -17.07
C ASN A 51 -23.86 -7.75 -17.51
N TRP A 52 -22.73 -8.43 -17.63
CA TRP A 52 -21.46 -7.82 -18.02
C TRP A 52 -20.84 -8.52 -19.21
N GLU A 53 -20.14 -7.76 -20.04
CA GLU A 53 -19.39 -8.25 -21.20
C GLU A 53 -17.96 -7.71 -21.19
N MET A 54 -17.01 -8.52 -21.65
CA MET A 54 -15.63 -8.10 -21.83
C MET A 54 -15.46 -7.47 -23.22
N SER A 55 -15.32 -6.15 -23.27
CA SER A 55 -15.02 -5.40 -24.50
C SER A 55 -13.51 -5.13 -24.63
N LYS A 56 -13.08 -4.67 -25.81
CA LYS A 56 -11.68 -4.26 -26.08
C LYS A 56 -11.20 -3.12 -25.18
N THR A 57 -12.14 -2.34 -24.64
CA THR A 57 -11.88 -1.20 -23.75
C THR A 57 -12.02 -1.54 -22.26
N GLY A 58 -12.51 -2.75 -21.91
CA GLY A 58 -12.70 -3.19 -20.53
C GLY A 58 -14.07 -3.81 -20.26
N LEU A 59 -14.44 -3.87 -18.98
CA LEU A 59 -15.71 -4.40 -18.50
C LEU A 59 -16.85 -3.42 -18.84
N VAL A 60 -17.85 -3.90 -19.56
CA VAL A 60 -19.05 -3.13 -19.94
C VAL A 60 -20.27 -3.77 -19.29
N PHE A 61 -21.16 -2.95 -18.74
CA PHE A 61 -22.39 -3.39 -18.08
C PHE A 61 -23.61 -2.93 -18.90
N SER A 62 -24.68 -3.72 -18.89
CA SER A 62 -25.88 -3.44 -19.68
C SER A 62 -26.69 -2.25 -19.16
N SER A 63 -26.59 -1.92 -17.87
CA SER A 63 -27.32 -0.81 -17.25
C SER A 63 -26.41 0.06 -16.36
N SER A 64 -26.81 1.32 -16.20
CA SER A 64 -26.10 2.26 -15.32
C SER A 64 -26.11 1.79 -13.86
N ASP A 65 -27.21 1.20 -13.41
CA ASP A 65 -27.37 0.75 -12.03
C ASP A 65 -26.43 -0.43 -11.71
N GLU A 66 -26.29 -1.37 -12.65
CA GLU A 66 -25.35 -2.49 -12.53
C GLU A 66 -23.90 -2.02 -12.50
N PHE A 67 -23.53 -1.05 -13.35
CA PHE A 67 -22.21 -0.43 -13.31
C PHE A 67 -21.94 0.23 -11.96
N ILE A 68 -22.90 1.01 -11.44
CA ILE A 68 -22.77 1.69 -10.14
C ILE A 68 -22.61 0.66 -9.01
N ALA A 69 -23.39 -0.43 -9.03
CA ALA A 69 -23.28 -1.50 -8.05
C ALA A 69 -21.89 -2.16 -8.09
N ALA A 70 -21.45 -2.63 -9.26
CA ALA A 70 -20.15 -3.27 -9.44
C ALA A 70 -19.00 -2.35 -9.00
N ASN A 71 -19.05 -1.08 -9.39
CA ASN A 71 -18.03 -0.09 -9.02
C ASN A 71 -18.02 0.20 -7.52
N SER A 72 -19.19 0.33 -6.88
CA SER A 72 -19.29 0.68 -5.46
C SER A 72 -18.79 -0.43 -4.56
N TYR A 73 -19.24 -1.67 -4.79
CA TYR A 73 -18.80 -2.82 -3.98
C TYR A 73 -17.32 -3.19 -4.24
N SER A 74 -16.84 -3.07 -5.48
CA SER A 74 -15.40 -3.26 -5.75
C SER A 74 -14.53 -2.18 -5.12
N SER A 75 -15.01 -0.93 -5.03
CA SER A 75 -14.35 0.13 -4.26
C SER A 75 -14.32 -0.19 -2.77
N LEU A 76 -15.40 -0.78 -2.21
CA LEU A 76 -15.42 -1.22 -0.82
C LEU A 76 -14.37 -2.30 -0.55
N ILE A 77 -14.22 -3.28 -1.45
CA ILE A 77 -13.15 -4.28 -1.38
C ILE A 77 -11.78 -3.61 -1.40
N MET A 78 -11.56 -2.66 -2.32
CA MET A 78 -10.31 -1.89 -2.40
C MET A 78 -10.02 -1.13 -1.10
N PHE A 79 -11.00 -0.46 -0.48
CA PHE A 79 -10.84 0.17 0.82
C PHE A 79 -10.52 -0.84 1.94
N GLY A 80 -11.06 -2.05 1.86
CA GLY A 80 -10.66 -3.16 2.73
C GLY A 80 -9.16 -3.45 2.65
N PHE A 81 -8.58 -3.43 1.45
CA PHE A 81 -7.13 -3.59 1.26
C PHE A 81 -6.32 -2.44 1.85
N VAL A 82 -6.79 -1.20 1.77
CA VAL A 82 -6.16 -0.05 2.45
C VAL A 82 -6.11 -0.29 3.96
N VAL A 83 -7.24 -0.69 4.55
CA VAL A 83 -7.32 -0.98 6.00
C VAL A 83 -6.37 -2.11 6.39
N LEU A 84 -6.31 -3.19 5.61
CA LEU A 84 -5.39 -4.29 5.84
C LEU A 84 -3.92 -3.86 5.74
N GLY A 85 -3.59 -3.01 4.77
CA GLY A 85 -2.25 -2.43 4.61
C GLY A 85 -1.84 -1.57 5.80
N LEU A 86 -2.72 -0.68 6.25
CA LEU A 86 -2.49 0.14 7.45
C LEU A 86 -2.37 -0.73 8.71
N ALA A 87 -3.24 -1.73 8.88
CA ALA A 87 -3.18 -2.66 9.99
C ALA A 87 -1.84 -3.42 10.01
N TRP A 88 -1.35 -3.84 8.83
CA TRP A 88 -0.04 -4.47 8.68
C TRP A 88 1.10 -3.54 9.11
N VAL A 89 1.06 -2.26 8.73
CA VAL A 89 2.04 -1.26 9.17
C VAL A 89 2.03 -1.11 10.70
N VAL A 90 0.85 -1.05 11.33
CA VAL A 90 0.72 -0.97 12.80
C VAL A 90 1.31 -2.21 13.48
N VAL A 91 1.04 -3.40 12.95
CA VAL A 91 1.62 -4.65 13.47
C VAL A 91 3.15 -4.61 13.39
N ARG A 92 3.71 -4.16 12.26
CA ARG A 92 5.17 -4.00 12.11
C ARG A 92 5.73 -2.98 13.10
N ALA A 93 5.06 -1.84 13.25
CA ALA A 93 5.48 -0.79 14.18
C ALA A 93 5.54 -1.25 15.64
N ARG A 94 4.60 -2.10 16.05
CA ARG A 94 4.50 -2.55 17.45
C ARG A 94 5.39 -3.75 17.76
N SER A 95 5.46 -4.73 16.85
CA SER A 95 6.05 -6.05 17.14
C SER A 95 7.37 -6.31 16.44
N LEU A 96 7.67 -5.58 15.34
CA LEU A 96 8.83 -5.82 14.48
C LEU A 96 9.73 -4.58 14.36
N HIS A 97 9.60 -3.61 15.27
CA HIS A 97 10.47 -2.45 15.34
C HIS A 97 11.76 -2.79 16.10
N GLU A 98 12.92 -2.39 15.58
CA GLU A 98 14.26 -2.76 16.10
C GLU A 98 14.42 -2.57 17.62
N THR A 99 13.83 -1.51 18.19
CA THR A 99 13.89 -1.20 19.64
C THR A 99 13.04 -2.11 20.54
N HIS A 100 12.07 -2.84 19.97
CA HIS A 100 11.09 -3.62 20.71
C HIS A 100 11.10 -5.11 20.39
N VAL A 101 11.90 -5.55 19.40
CA VAL A 101 12.02 -6.97 19.08
C VAL A 101 12.75 -7.72 20.20
N THR A 102 12.05 -8.67 20.83
CA THR A 102 12.67 -9.50 21.88
C THR A 102 13.76 -10.42 21.31
N PRO A 103 14.83 -10.75 22.06
CA PRO A 103 15.89 -11.63 21.59
C PRO A 103 15.40 -13.01 21.11
N ARG A 104 14.35 -13.53 21.75
CA ARG A 104 13.70 -14.79 21.37
C ARG A 104 13.00 -14.69 20.01
N LEU A 105 12.35 -13.57 19.72
CA LEU A 105 11.71 -13.31 18.44
C LEU A 105 12.77 -13.11 17.34
N SER A 106 13.82 -12.34 17.62
CA SER A 106 14.93 -12.15 16.68
C SER A 106 15.62 -13.46 16.32
N ALA A 107 15.87 -14.34 17.29
CA ALA A 107 16.46 -15.66 17.03
C ALA A 107 15.56 -16.55 16.15
N ARG A 108 14.24 -16.50 16.36
CA ARG A 108 13.27 -17.21 15.51
C ARG A 108 13.23 -16.64 14.09
N LEU A 109 13.12 -15.32 13.94
CA LEU A 109 13.15 -14.67 12.63
C LEU A 109 14.45 -14.98 11.89
N ALA A 110 15.58 -15.00 12.59
CA ALA A 110 16.86 -15.41 12.03
C ALA A 110 16.85 -16.86 11.52
N SER A 111 16.34 -17.81 12.32
CA SER A 111 16.22 -19.21 11.90
C SER A 111 15.32 -19.41 10.67
N LEU A 112 14.32 -18.54 10.49
CA LEU A 112 13.38 -18.56 9.36
C LEU A 112 13.85 -17.71 8.17
N ARG A 113 15.05 -17.10 8.23
CA ARG A 113 15.54 -16.12 7.22
C ARG A 113 14.60 -14.92 7.02
N MET A 114 13.87 -14.56 8.08
CA MET A 114 12.88 -13.50 8.14
C MET A 114 13.38 -12.26 8.91
N LEU A 115 14.68 -12.14 9.15
CA LEU A 115 15.29 -10.92 9.72
C LEU A 115 14.91 -9.63 8.96
N PRO A 116 14.76 -9.62 7.62
CA PRO A 116 14.30 -8.42 6.90
C PRO A 116 12.91 -7.92 7.31
N LEU A 117 12.10 -8.70 8.04
CA LEU A 117 10.82 -8.22 8.56
C LEU A 117 10.99 -7.22 9.71
N VAL A 118 12.14 -7.22 10.39
CA VAL A 118 12.50 -6.22 11.39
C VAL A 118 12.84 -4.91 10.68
N GLN A 119 12.29 -3.81 11.15
CA GLN A 119 12.37 -2.52 10.46
C GLN A 119 12.73 -1.38 11.38
N ASP A 120 13.38 -0.39 10.79
CA ASP A 120 13.67 0.88 11.42
C ASP A 120 12.47 1.85 11.34
N THR A 121 12.54 2.88 12.17
CA THR A 121 11.53 3.92 12.26
C THR A 121 11.27 4.59 10.91
N LYS A 122 12.33 4.88 10.14
CA LYS A 122 12.21 5.55 8.84
C LYS A 122 11.38 4.73 7.85
N THR A 123 11.63 3.43 7.77
CA THR A 123 10.90 2.58 6.81
C THR A 123 9.44 2.40 7.23
N ILE A 124 9.16 2.24 8.53
CA ILE A 124 7.78 2.18 9.04
C ILE A 124 7.01 3.47 8.73
N TYR A 125 7.59 4.65 8.94
CA TYR A 125 6.93 5.92 8.61
C TYR A 125 6.73 6.10 7.10
N SER A 126 7.71 5.72 6.27
CA SER A 126 7.55 5.77 4.83
C SER A 126 6.43 4.84 4.35
N SER A 127 6.37 3.59 4.84
CA SER A 127 5.27 2.68 4.51
C SER A 127 3.92 3.22 5.02
N ALA A 128 3.86 3.76 6.24
CA ALA A 128 2.64 4.34 6.79
C ALA A 128 2.10 5.49 5.92
N PHE A 129 3.00 6.38 5.48
CA PHE A 129 2.66 7.52 4.64
C PHE A 129 2.12 7.10 3.27
N VAL A 130 2.67 6.04 2.68
CA VAL A 130 2.25 5.54 1.37
C VAL A 130 0.88 4.85 1.42
N TRP A 131 0.54 4.20 2.54
CA TRP A 131 -0.76 3.55 2.73
C TRP A 131 -1.90 4.52 3.12
N LEU A 132 -1.56 5.76 3.50
CA LEU A 132 -2.48 6.83 3.87
C LEU A 132 -2.90 7.65 2.65
#